data_AF-A0AAD6I2R9-F1
#
_entry.id   AF-A0AAD6I2R9-F1
#
_cell.length_a   1.000
_cell.length_b   1.000
_cell.length_c   1.000
_cell.angle_alpha   90.00
_cell.angle_beta   90.00
_cell.angle_gamma   90.00
#
_symmetry.space_group_name_H-M   'P 1'
#
loop_
_entity.id
_entity.type
_entity.pdbx_description
1 polymer ?
#
loop_
_entity_poly.entity_id
_entity_poly.type
_entity_poly.pdbx_seq_one_letter_code
_entity_poly.pdbx_strand_id
1 'polypeptide(L)'
;MAFLFAGLSLLATAHAAEVTPVPVPYGCASLPNVQQTGPNSGFAGPWNIIVDQCVNTTAADSACTIEGFRNVARTITVDGQPEAKRGFVGLPMTQYKPMELQKMLIKGFQVSIVNHQYDAMSYIICNIEIGFEAMVFYDNANEYLPINITSNPADALLQWGLAEDESEVIDAYYHYIDGTKQDGIFLGAHNVTSWGVQQQEHIPGTSGGPMWQLRLLGPNSVDQETGEVLKEGEYKTFIRIDA
;
A
#
# COMPACT_ATOMS: atom_id res chain seq x y z
N MET A 1 -29.01 41.58 43.64
CA MET A 1 -29.55 40.90 42.45
C MET A 1 -28.35 40.41 41.65
N ALA A 2 -27.95 39.15 41.82
CA ALA A 2 -26.76 38.58 41.19
C ALA A 2 -27.22 37.62 40.09
N PHE A 3 -26.87 37.92 38.84
CA PHE A 3 -27.13 37.04 37.70
C PHE A 3 -26.03 35.98 37.63
N LEU A 4 -26.40 34.72 37.84
CA LEU A 4 -25.58 33.56 37.49
C LEU A 4 -25.67 33.32 35.98
N PHE A 5 -24.55 33.45 35.26
CA PHE A 5 -24.40 32.91 33.91
C PHE A 5 -23.89 31.47 34.02
N ALA A 6 -24.77 30.50 33.79
CA ALA A 6 -24.39 29.12 33.54
C ALA A 6 -23.95 29.01 32.07
N GLY A 7 -22.64 28.94 31.84
CA GLY A 7 -22.08 28.63 30.53
C GLY A 7 -22.28 27.16 30.20
N LEU A 8 -23.20 26.86 29.30
CA LEU A 8 -23.39 25.53 28.73
C LEU A 8 -22.25 25.28 27.74
N SER A 9 -21.22 24.53 28.17
CA SER A 9 -20.13 24.12 27.29
C SER A 9 -20.63 22.99 26.38
N LEU A 10 -20.99 23.33 25.14
CA LEU A 10 -21.28 22.36 24.08
C LEU A 10 -19.97 21.70 23.67
N LEU A 11 -19.66 20.55 24.27
CA LEU A 11 -18.67 19.61 23.75
C LEU A 11 -19.21 19.05 22.43
N ALA A 12 -18.90 19.72 21.33
CA ALA A 12 -19.08 19.14 20.01
C ALA A 12 -18.12 17.96 19.88
N THR A 13 -18.63 16.73 19.94
CA THR A 13 -17.88 15.56 19.55
C THR A 13 -17.60 15.69 18.06
N ALA A 14 -16.37 16.05 17.70
CA ALA A 14 -15.92 15.93 16.32
C ALA A 14 -15.98 14.44 15.95
N HIS A 15 -17.03 14.02 15.24
CA HIS A 15 -17.02 12.74 14.56
C HIS A 15 -15.99 12.85 13.45
N ALA A 16 -14.95 12.02 13.49
CA ALA A 16 -14.09 11.82 12.33
C ALA A 16 -15.00 11.38 11.18
N ALA A 17 -15.01 12.15 10.10
CA ALA A 17 -15.92 11.88 8.98
C ALA A 17 -15.57 10.52 8.36
N GLU A 18 -16.57 9.66 8.19
CA GLU A 18 -16.37 8.29 7.73
C GLU A 18 -16.17 8.27 6.20
N VAL A 19 -15.09 7.64 5.76
CA VAL A 19 -14.80 7.45 4.33
C VAL A 19 -15.63 6.29 3.80
N THR A 20 -16.44 6.55 2.77
CA THR A 20 -17.17 5.54 2.01
C THR A 20 -16.41 5.22 0.72
N PRO A 21 -15.79 4.03 0.59
CA PRO A 21 -15.16 3.61 -0.65
C PRO A 21 -16.20 3.14 -1.66
N VAL A 22 -16.05 3.57 -2.91
CA VAL A 22 -16.90 3.16 -4.04
C VAL A 22 -16.00 2.64 -5.16
N PRO A 23 -16.16 1.38 -5.61
CA PRO A 23 -15.35 0.84 -6.71
C PRO A 23 -15.34 1.76 -7.93
N VAL A 24 -14.19 1.90 -8.57
CA VAL A 24 -14.10 2.59 -9.85
C VAL A 24 -14.91 1.79 -10.89
N PRO A 25 -15.87 2.40 -11.59
CA PRO A 25 -16.69 1.68 -12.55
C PRO A 25 -15.81 1.16 -13.70
N TYR A 26 -16.08 -0.04 -14.21
CA TYR A 26 -15.31 -0.67 -15.30
C TYR A 26 -13.81 -0.93 -14.99
N GLY A 27 -13.41 -0.91 -13.71
CA GLY A 27 -12.07 -1.29 -13.26
C GLY A 27 -10.95 -0.51 -13.95
N CYS A 28 -9.89 -1.21 -14.37
CA CYS A 28 -8.72 -0.62 -15.02
C CYS A 28 -9.04 0.27 -16.22
N ALA A 29 -10.13 0.00 -16.96
CA ALA A 29 -10.49 0.73 -18.16
C ALA A 29 -10.92 2.19 -17.90
N SER A 30 -11.30 2.51 -16.66
CA SER A 30 -11.69 3.86 -16.24
C SER A 30 -10.56 4.60 -15.51
N LEU A 31 -9.39 3.99 -15.37
CA LEU A 31 -8.26 4.62 -14.72
C LEU A 31 -7.51 5.57 -15.67
N PRO A 32 -6.78 6.57 -15.13
CA PRO A 32 -5.99 7.50 -15.93
C PRO A 32 -4.98 6.80 -16.86
N ASN A 33 -4.50 7.49 -17.90
CA ASN A 33 -3.45 6.94 -18.77
C ASN A 33 -3.76 5.56 -19.39
N VAL A 34 -5.04 5.22 -19.57
CA VAL A 34 -5.43 3.96 -20.23
C VAL A 34 -4.99 3.98 -21.70
N GLN A 35 -4.18 2.99 -22.07
CA GLN A 35 -3.78 2.78 -23.46
C GLN A 35 -4.85 1.95 -24.17
N GLN A 36 -5.63 2.62 -25.02
CA GLN A 36 -6.74 1.98 -25.75
C GLN A 36 -6.30 1.36 -27.08
N THR A 37 -5.15 1.77 -27.63
CA THR A 37 -4.70 1.36 -28.97
C THR A 37 -3.19 1.16 -29.00
N GLY A 38 -2.71 0.26 -29.85
CA GLY A 38 -1.29 -0.02 -30.07
C GLY A 38 -0.83 -1.32 -29.41
N PRO A 39 0.47 -1.65 -29.50
CA PRO A 39 1.00 -2.92 -28.99
C PRO A 39 0.90 -3.07 -27.46
N ASN A 40 0.69 -1.97 -26.74
CA ASN A 40 0.47 -1.93 -25.30
C ASN A 40 -0.97 -1.53 -24.96
N SER A 41 -1.93 -1.78 -25.85
CA SER A 41 -3.34 -1.60 -25.53
C SER A 41 -3.76 -2.57 -24.42
N GLY A 42 -4.67 -2.16 -23.55
CA GLY A 42 -5.19 -3.04 -22.49
C GLY A 42 -4.65 -2.76 -21.09
N PHE A 43 -3.87 -1.69 -20.93
CA PHE A 43 -3.28 -1.32 -19.64
C PHE A 43 -3.51 0.16 -19.31
N ALA A 44 -3.67 0.48 -18.03
CA ALA A 44 -3.62 1.83 -17.49
C ALA A 44 -2.34 2.01 -16.65
N GLY A 45 -1.82 3.24 -16.61
CA GLY A 45 -0.51 3.56 -15.98
C GLY A 45 0.60 3.85 -17.00
N PRO A 46 1.88 3.80 -16.60
CA PRO A 46 2.38 3.45 -15.26
C PRO A 46 2.17 4.54 -14.20
N TRP A 47 2.04 4.14 -12.94
CA TRP A 47 1.93 5.04 -11.79
C TRP A 47 2.81 4.60 -10.62
N ASN A 48 2.90 5.50 -9.63
CA ASN A 48 3.32 5.16 -8.28
C ASN A 48 2.10 5.03 -7.36
N ILE A 49 2.29 4.39 -6.20
CA ILE A 49 1.39 4.49 -5.06
C ILE A 49 2.02 5.32 -3.96
N ILE A 50 1.18 6.03 -3.21
CA ILE A 50 1.58 6.94 -2.14
C ILE A 50 0.77 6.67 -0.87
N VAL A 51 1.45 6.74 0.28
CA VAL A 51 0.82 6.75 1.60
C VAL A 51 0.09 8.07 1.79
N ASP A 52 -1.21 8.02 2.05
CA ASP A 52 -2.08 9.20 2.15
C ASP A 52 -2.92 9.14 3.43
N GLN A 53 -3.08 10.29 4.08
CA GLN A 53 -3.87 10.46 5.31
C GLN A 53 -3.51 9.44 6.40
N CYS A 54 -2.22 9.20 6.57
CA CYS A 54 -1.72 8.29 7.58
C CYS A 54 -1.91 8.88 9.00
N VAL A 55 -2.44 8.04 9.89
CA VAL A 55 -2.72 8.39 11.28
C VAL A 55 -2.03 7.39 12.20
N ASN A 56 -1.28 7.92 13.16
CA ASN A 56 -0.82 7.14 14.30
C ASN A 56 -1.91 7.12 15.38
N THR A 57 -2.62 6.00 15.49
CA THR A 57 -3.70 5.83 16.47
C THR A 57 -3.20 5.52 17.87
N THR A 58 -1.92 5.17 18.03
CA THR A 58 -1.30 4.88 19.34
C THR A 58 -0.66 6.12 19.98
N ALA A 59 -0.42 7.18 19.20
CA ALA A 59 0.02 8.48 19.68
C ALA A 59 -0.75 9.60 18.95
N ALA A 60 -1.88 10.01 19.53
CA ALA A 60 -2.83 10.96 18.93
C ALA A 60 -2.21 12.31 18.49
N ASP A 61 -1.05 12.68 19.03
CA ASP A 61 -0.36 13.94 18.74
C ASP A 61 0.85 13.79 17.79
N SER A 62 1.09 12.60 17.24
CA SER A 62 2.22 12.34 16.35
C SER A 62 1.74 12.21 14.90
N ALA A 63 2.09 13.19 14.06
CA ALA A 63 1.93 13.07 12.61
C ALA A 63 2.60 11.78 12.14
N CYS A 64 1.93 11.03 11.28
CA CYS A 64 2.48 9.79 10.74
C CYS A 64 3.74 10.09 9.93
N THR A 65 4.87 9.48 10.33
CA THR A 65 6.21 9.79 9.79
C THR A 65 6.42 9.35 8.34
N ILE A 66 5.49 8.56 7.80
CA ILE A 66 5.54 8.00 6.45
C ILE A 66 4.55 8.66 5.48
N GLU A 67 3.84 9.71 5.89
CA GLU A 67 2.93 10.44 5.01
C GLU A 67 3.66 10.89 3.74
N GLY A 68 3.08 10.61 2.57
CA GLY A 68 3.64 10.98 1.28
C GLY A 68 4.78 10.08 0.76
N PHE A 69 5.15 9.02 1.48
CA PHE A 69 6.12 8.05 0.97
C PHE A 69 5.58 7.37 -0.29
N ARG A 70 6.44 7.10 -1.30
CA ARG A 70 6.08 6.51 -2.62
C ARG A 70 6.81 5.21 -2.96
N ASN A 71 6.18 4.27 -3.68
CA ASN A 71 6.79 3.00 -4.14
C ASN A 71 8.06 3.12 -4.99
N VAL A 72 8.96 2.17 -4.78
CA VAL A 72 10.24 1.93 -5.45
C VAL A 72 10.48 0.45 -5.65
N ALA A 73 11.50 0.20 -6.45
CA ALA A 73 12.01 -1.11 -6.78
C ALA A 73 13.19 -1.45 -5.86
N ARG A 74 13.11 -2.47 -5.00
CA ARG A 74 14.29 -2.93 -4.23
C ARG A 74 14.57 -4.42 -4.44
N THR A 75 15.82 -4.76 -4.68
CA THR A 75 16.30 -6.15 -4.79
C THR A 75 16.87 -6.63 -3.44
N ILE A 76 16.32 -7.73 -2.92
CA ILE A 76 16.65 -8.40 -1.66
C ILE A 76 17.14 -9.83 -1.92
N THR A 77 18.16 -10.32 -1.24
CA THR A 77 18.58 -11.74 -1.36
C THR A 77 17.66 -12.62 -0.51
N VAL A 78 17.04 -13.63 -1.14
CA VAL A 78 16.24 -14.66 -0.46
C VAL A 78 17.02 -15.97 -0.42
N ASP A 79 17.51 -16.34 0.76
CA ASP A 79 18.10 -17.65 1.12
C ASP A 79 19.03 -18.30 0.07
N GLY A 80 19.77 -17.51 -0.70
CA GLY A 80 20.67 -18.00 -1.76
C GLY A 80 19.99 -18.81 -2.87
N GLN A 81 18.65 -18.72 -3.00
CA GLN A 81 17.87 -19.45 -4.00
C GLN A 81 17.66 -18.61 -5.27
N PRO A 82 17.94 -19.15 -6.48
CA PRO A 82 17.94 -18.42 -7.75
C PRO A 82 16.64 -17.72 -8.18
N GLU A 83 15.49 -18.04 -7.58
CA GLU A 83 14.18 -17.69 -8.15
C GLU A 83 13.13 -17.35 -7.07
N ALA A 84 13.24 -16.19 -6.42
CA ALA A 84 12.11 -15.70 -5.64
C ALA A 84 10.99 -15.29 -6.61
N LYS A 85 9.92 -16.11 -6.71
CA LYS A 85 8.71 -15.86 -7.51
C LYS A 85 7.57 -15.23 -6.69
N ARG A 86 7.86 -14.82 -5.45
CA ARG A 86 6.92 -14.24 -4.47
C ARG A 86 7.66 -13.21 -3.63
N GLY A 87 6.96 -12.16 -3.21
CA GLY A 87 7.53 -11.15 -2.30
C GLY A 87 6.51 -10.12 -1.81
N PHE A 88 6.94 -9.28 -0.88
CA PHE A 88 6.07 -8.28 -0.27
C PHE A 88 5.94 -7.01 -1.12
N VAL A 89 4.90 -6.22 -0.86
CA VAL A 89 4.88 -4.79 -1.18
C VAL A 89 5.09 -4.04 0.14
N GLY A 90 6.27 -3.44 0.35
CA GLY A 90 6.63 -2.72 1.56
C GLY A 90 7.02 -1.24 1.35
N LEU A 91 7.49 -0.52 2.37
CA LEU A 91 8.04 0.86 2.33
C LEU A 91 9.46 0.95 2.98
N PRO A 92 10.61 1.15 2.30
CA PRO A 92 11.91 1.33 2.97
C PRO A 92 12.13 2.71 3.61
N MET A 93 13.03 2.74 4.59
CA MET A 93 13.21 3.89 5.49
C MET A 93 14.44 4.79 5.29
N THR A 94 15.42 4.48 4.43
CA THR A 94 16.72 5.21 4.44
C THR A 94 17.27 5.63 3.07
N GLN A 95 17.87 6.83 3.02
CA GLN A 95 18.82 7.29 1.99
C GLN A 95 20.05 6.35 1.96
N TYR A 96 20.43 5.87 0.79
CA TYR A 96 21.57 4.95 0.62
C TYR A 96 22.92 5.70 0.55
N LYS A 97 23.93 5.21 1.29
CA LYS A 97 25.35 5.46 1.00
C LYS A 97 25.81 4.42 -0.02
N PRO A 98 26.52 4.80 -1.10
CA PRO A 98 26.89 3.86 -2.16
C PRO A 98 27.83 2.78 -1.60
N MET A 99 27.39 1.52 -1.63
CA MET A 99 28.29 0.37 -1.51
C MET A 99 28.95 0.10 -2.86
N GLU A 100 30.26 -0.11 -2.85
CA GLU A 100 31.02 -0.49 -4.03
C GLU A 100 30.45 -1.77 -4.68
N LEU A 101 30.34 -1.74 -6.01
CA LEU A 101 29.93 -2.85 -6.86
C LEU A 101 30.86 -4.06 -6.69
N GLN A 102 30.58 -4.93 -5.72
CA GLN A 102 31.09 -6.30 -5.71
C GLN A 102 29.94 -7.28 -5.88
N LYS A 103 29.87 -7.86 -7.09
CA LYS A 103 29.19 -9.12 -7.45
C LYS A 103 27.97 -9.48 -6.58
N MET A 104 26.84 -8.84 -6.88
CA MET A 104 25.55 -9.21 -6.34
C MET A 104 25.04 -10.46 -7.05
N LEU A 105 25.14 -11.61 -6.38
CA LEU A 105 24.55 -12.88 -6.80
C LEU A 105 23.14 -12.99 -6.21
N ILE A 106 22.15 -13.20 -7.08
CA ILE A 106 20.80 -13.72 -6.85
C ILE A 106 19.95 -12.94 -5.85
N LYS A 107 18.90 -12.25 -6.34
CA LYS A 107 18.05 -11.40 -5.52
C LYS A 107 16.58 -11.43 -5.95
N GLY A 108 15.69 -11.74 -5.02
CA GLY A 108 14.26 -11.48 -5.12
C GLY A 108 13.95 -9.99 -5.05
N PHE A 109 12.79 -9.57 -5.51
CA PHE A 109 12.44 -8.17 -5.61
C PHE A 109 11.31 -7.80 -4.66
N GLN A 110 11.22 -6.54 -4.26
CA GLN A 110 10.13 -6.05 -3.43
C GLN A 110 9.70 -4.69 -3.94
N VAL A 111 8.41 -4.52 -4.21
CA VAL A 111 7.84 -3.18 -4.38
C VAL A 111 7.93 -2.52 -3.01
N SER A 112 8.59 -1.38 -2.92
CA SER A 112 9.18 -0.84 -1.71
C SER A 112 8.97 0.67 -1.72
N ILE A 113 8.10 1.29 -0.94
CA ILE A 113 7.93 2.75 -0.83
C ILE A 113 9.03 3.55 -0.03
N VAL A 114 9.84 4.41 -0.68
CA VAL A 114 10.94 5.20 -0.04
C VAL A 114 10.55 6.64 0.28
N ASN A 115 11.32 7.24 1.21
CA ASN A 115 11.47 8.69 1.30
C ASN A 115 12.25 9.24 0.08
N HIS A 116 11.62 10.18 -0.59
CA HIS A 116 11.88 10.78 -1.89
C HIS A 116 13.33 11.25 -2.14
N GLN A 117 14.31 10.38 -2.46
CA GLN A 117 15.52 10.91 -3.12
C GLN A 117 16.45 10.05 -3.99
N TYR A 118 16.56 8.71 -3.91
CA TYR A 118 17.68 8.05 -4.66
C TYR A 118 17.45 6.63 -5.22
N ASP A 119 16.21 6.11 -5.26
CA ASP A 119 15.96 4.73 -5.72
C ASP A 119 15.13 4.70 -7.02
N ALA A 120 15.39 3.72 -7.90
CA ALA A 120 14.59 3.53 -9.12
C ALA A 120 13.14 3.18 -8.74
N MET A 121 12.17 3.98 -9.20
CA MET A 121 10.76 3.75 -8.88
C MET A 121 10.27 2.42 -9.51
N SER A 122 9.51 1.61 -8.76
CA SER A 122 8.77 0.49 -9.34
C SER A 122 7.46 1.06 -9.87
N TYR A 123 7.06 0.66 -11.07
CA TYR A 123 5.83 1.15 -11.67
C TYR A 123 4.73 0.12 -11.47
N ILE A 124 3.54 0.62 -11.12
CA ILE A 124 2.32 -0.18 -11.09
C ILE A 124 1.53 0.15 -12.36
N ILE A 125 0.99 -0.89 -12.98
CA ILE A 125 0.01 -0.79 -14.07
C ILE A 125 -1.28 -1.49 -13.64
N CYS A 126 -2.36 -1.21 -14.34
CA CYS A 126 -3.61 -1.96 -14.22
C CYS A 126 -3.95 -2.56 -15.58
N ASN A 127 -3.79 -3.87 -15.70
CA ASN A 127 -4.15 -4.66 -16.87
C ASN A 127 -5.64 -4.95 -16.85
N ILE A 128 -6.36 -4.63 -17.93
CA ILE A 128 -7.81 -4.74 -18.00
C ILE A 128 -8.30 -6.20 -17.83
N GLU A 129 -7.47 -7.18 -18.16
CA GLU A 129 -7.82 -8.61 -18.03
C GLU A 129 -7.37 -9.23 -16.71
N ILE A 130 -6.26 -8.74 -16.13
CA ILE A 130 -5.59 -9.38 -14.98
C ILE A 130 -5.78 -8.60 -13.68
N GLY A 131 -5.91 -7.27 -13.75
CA GLY A 131 -5.91 -6.38 -12.60
C GLY A 131 -4.57 -5.68 -12.41
N PHE A 132 -4.25 -5.32 -11.17
CA PHE A 132 -3.03 -4.57 -10.88
C PHE A 132 -1.77 -5.44 -10.95
N GLU A 133 -0.74 -4.90 -11.59
CA GLU A 133 0.57 -5.56 -11.71
C GLU A 133 1.68 -4.58 -11.35
N ALA A 134 2.76 -5.08 -10.76
CA ALA A 134 3.96 -4.31 -10.51
C ALA A 134 5.11 -4.80 -11.39
N MET A 135 5.91 -3.87 -11.90
CA MET A 135 7.15 -4.22 -12.59
C MET A 135 8.16 -4.79 -11.59
N VAL A 136 8.55 -6.04 -11.83
CA VAL A 136 9.56 -6.79 -11.09
C VAL A 136 10.82 -6.91 -11.94
N PHE A 137 11.97 -6.57 -11.36
CA PHE A 137 13.26 -6.60 -12.05
C PHE A 137 14.11 -7.79 -11.57
N TYR A 138 14.62 -8.54 -12.53
CA TYR A 138 15.59 -9.62 -12.38
C TYR A 138 16.97 -9.17 -12.91
N ASP A 139 18.01 -9.96 -12.63
CA ASP A 139 19.40 -9.64 -13.03
C ASP A 139 19.56 -9.30 -14.53
N ASN A 140 18.77 -9.93 -15.41
CA ASN A 140 18.83 -9.72 -16.87
C ASN A 140 17.46 -9.59 -17.54
N ALA A 141 16.39 -9.39 -16.76
CA ALA A 141 15.03 -9.34 -17.27
C ALA A 141 14.15 -8.45 -16.39
N ASN A 142 12.98 -8.08 -16.88
CA ASN A 142 11.91 -7.54 -16.06
C ASN A 142 10.60 -8.18 -16.52
N GLU A 143 9.65 -8.28 -15.61
CA GLU A 143 8.32 -8.74 -15.93
C GLU A 143 7.29 -8.04 -15.04
N TYR A 144 6.06 -7.95 -15.52
CA TYR A 144 4.95 -7.53 -14.69
C TYR A 144 4.39 -8.75 -13.96
N LEU A 145 4.22 -8.63 -12.64
CA LEU A 145 3.59 -9.66 -11.83
C LEU A 145 2.37 -9.10 -11.11
N PRO A 146 1.28 -9.89 -10.99
CA PRO A 146 0.09 -9.48 -10.25
C PRO A 146 0.43 -9.05 -8.83
N ILE A 147 -0.17 -7.95 -8.38
CA ILE A 147 -0.16 -7.52 -6.99
C ILE A 147 -1.55 -7.71 -6.38
N ASN A 148 -1.62 -8.51 -5.32
CA ASN A 148 -2.86 -8.92 -4.68
C ASN A 148 -2.65 -8.98 -3.16
N ILE A 149 -3.74 -9.19 -2.40
CA ILE A 149 -3.61 -9.49 -0.97
C ILE A 149 -3.60 -11.00 -0.75
N THR A 150 -2.93 -11.46 0.31
CA THR A 150 -3.02 -12.88 0.74
C THR A 150 -4.46 -13.24 1.11
N SER A 151 -4.94 -14.43 0.71
CA SER A 151 -6.31 -14.87 1.01
C SER A 151 -6.59 -15.20 2.49
N ASN A 152 -5.58 -15.19 3.37
CA ASN A 152 -5.81 -15.14 4.82
C ASN A 152 -6.37 -13.76 5.21
N PRO A 153 -7.64 -13.63 5.60
CA PRO A 153 -8.25 -12.32 5.83
C PRO A 153 -7.80 -11.65 7.14
N ALA A 154 -7.16 -12.39 8.05
CA ALA A 154 -6.58 -11.82 9.27
C ALA A 154 -5.30 -11.01 8.95
N ASP A 155 -4.52 -11.49 7.97
CA ASP A 155 -3.26 -10.86 7.58
C ASP A 155 -3.42 -9.95 6.37
N ALA A 156 -4.16 -10.37 5.34
CA ALA A 156 -4.52 -9.60 4.13
C ALA A 156 -3.36 -8.74 3.56
N LEU A 157 -2.17 -9.34 3.47
CA LEU A 157 -0.92 -8.66 3.14
C LEU A 157 -0.84 -8.37 1.65
N LEU A 158 -0.48 -7.14 1.27
CA LEU A 158 -0.20 -6.81 -0.13
C LEU A 158 1.12 -7.44 -0.59
N GLN A 159 1.05 -8.31 -1.59
CA GLN A 159 2.17 -9.08 -2.12
C GLN A 159 2.10 -9.17 -3.64
N TRP A 160 3.23 -9.51 -4.26
CA TRP A 160 3.29 -9.79 -5.70
C TRP A 160 3.58 -11.28 -5.94
N GLY A 161 3.13 -11.79 -7.09
CA GLY A 161 3.44 -13.16 -7.52
C GLY A 161 2.78 -14.27 -6.69
N LEU A 162 1.73 -13.94 -5.94
CA LEU A 162 0.91 -14.94 -5.25
C LEU A 162 0.28 -15.90 -6.26
N ALA A 163 0.13 -17.17 -5.88
CA ALA A 163 -0.68 -18.09 -6.65
C ALA A 163 -2.17 -17.70 -6.56
N GLU A 164 -2.95 -18.03 -7.59
CA GLU A 164 -4.37 -17.64 -7.68
C GLU A 164 -5.18 -18.12 -6.47
N ASP A 165 -4.92 -19.33 -5.97
CA ASP A 165 -5.58 -19.93 -4.80
C ASP A 165 -5.10 -19.38 -3.45
N GLU A 166 -4.04 -18.57 -3.44
CA GLU A 166 -3.47 -17.94 -2.26
C GLU A 166 -3.72 -16.41 -2.23
N SER A 167 -4.47 -15.89 -3.19
CA SER A 167 -4.60 -14.45 -3.42
C SER A 167 -6.05 -13.99 -3.56
N GLU A 168 -6.33 -12.78 -3.07
CA GLU A 168 -7.55 -12.03 -3.36
C GLU A 168 -7.20 -10.76 -4.13
N VAL A 169 -8.01 -10.43 -5.13
CA VAL A 169 -7.71 -9.35 -6.08
C VAL A 169 -7.93 -7.98 -5.43
N ILE A 170 -6.98 -7.07 -5.64
CA ILE A 170 -7.17 -5.65 -5.29
C ILE A 170 -7.81 -4.88 -6.46
N ASP A 171 -8.49 -3.80 -6.13
CA ASP A 171 -9.14 -2.92 -7.10
C ASP A 171 -8.96 -1.44 -6.70
N ALA A 172 -9.40 -0.55 -7.59
CA ALA A 172 -9.40 0.87 -7.43
C ALA A 172 -10.76 1.38 -6.90
N TYR A 173 -10.69 2.36 -6.02
CA TYR A 173 -11.84 2.96 -5.36
C TYR A 173 -11.77 4.48 -5.42
N TYR A 174 -12.93 5.12 -5.57
CA TYR A 174 -13.13 6.51 -5.19
C TYR A 174 -13.53 6.59 -3.73
N HIS A 175 -13.08 7.63 -3.04
CA HIS A 175 -13.53 7.94 -1.69
C HIS A 175 -14.64 8.98 -1.72
N TYR A 176 -15.61 8.81 -0.82
CA TYR A 176 -16.66 9.79 -0.55
C TYR A 176 -16.70 10.08 0.94
N ILE A 177 -16.86 11.35 1.31
CA ILE A 177 -17.11 11.79 2.68
C ILE A 177 -18.40 12.59 2.64
N ASP A 178 -19.40 12.19 3.43
CA ASP A 178 -20.73 12.81 3.45
C ASP A 178 -21.35 12.97 2.05
N GLY A 179 -21.15 11.95 1.19
CA GLY A 179 -21.63 11.95 -0.19
C GLY A 179 -20.84 12.83 -1.16
N THR A 180 -19.80 13.52 -0.70
CA THR A 180 -18.90 14.33 -1.55
C THR A 180 -17.70 13.49 -1.97
N LYS A 181 -17.49 13.36 -3.28
CA LYS A 181 -16.31 12.68 -3.84
C LYS A 181 -15.03 13.40 -3.40
N GLN A 182 -14.08 12.64 -2.87
CA GLN A 182 -12.76 13.12 -2.51
C GLN A 182 -11.80 12.98 -3.71
N ASP A 183 -10.77 13.80 -3.73
CA ASP A 183 -9.74 13.73 -4.76
C ASP A 183 -8.88 12.47 -4.59
N GLY A 184 -8.51 11.86 -5.72
CA GLY A 184 -7.67 10.67 -5.77
C GLY A 184 -8.41 9.37 -6.11
N ILE A 185 -7.61 8.34 -6.37
CA ILE A 185 -8.03 6.96 -6.60
C ILE A 185 -7.22 6.11 -5.63
N PHE A 186 -7.88 5.22 -4.91
CA PHE A 186 -7.28 4.49 -3.79
C PHE A 186 -7.33 2.98 -4.04
N LEU A 187 -6.28 2.27 -3.63
CA LEU A 187 -6.26 0.82 -3.66
C LEU A 187 -7.04 0.24 -2.49
N GLY A 188 -7.73 -0.86 -2.74
CA GLY A 188 -8.49 -1.60 -1.74
C GLY A 188 -8.92 -2.97 -2.23
N ALA A 189 -9.70 -3.67 -1.42
CA ALA A 189 -10.43 -4.86 -1.83
C ALA A 189 -11.71 -5.00 -1.00
N HIS A 190 -12.72 -5.69 -1.54
CA HIS A 190 -13.99 -5.97 -0.82
C HIS A 190 -14.66 -4.74 -0.19
N ASN A 191 -14.62 -3.59 -0.87
CA ASN A 191 -15.14 -2.30 -0.37
C ASN A 191 -14.45 -1.80 0.90
N VAL A 192 -13.18 -2.16 1.08
CA VAL A 192 -12.30 -1.67 2.12
C VAL A 192 -11.09 -1.05 1.45
N THR A 193 -10.72 0.15 1.87
CA THR A 193 -9.54 0.88 1.37
C THR A 193 -8.60 1.31 2.48
N SER A 194 -8.94 1.01 3.74
CA SER A 194 -8.06 1.28 4.87
C SER A 194 -6.95 0.25 4.93
N TRP A 195 -5.71 0.71 5.06
CA TRP A 195 -4.53 -0.13 5.18
C TRP A 195 -3.86 0.06 6.53
N GLY A 196 -3.37 -1.03 7.08
CA GLY A 196 -2.46 -1.08 8.20
C GLY A 196 -1.04 -1.11 7.65
N VAL A 197 -0.18 -0.29 8.23
CA VAL A 197 1.21 -0.17 7.81
C VAL A 197 2.15 -0.27 9.00
N GLN A 198 3.00 -1.29 9.00
CA GLN A 198 3.86 -1.62 10.13
C GLN A 198 5.29 -1.83 9.67
N GLN A 199 6.24 -1.23 10.39
CA GLN A 199 7.65 -1.45 10.14
C GLN A 199 8.07 -2.88 10.54
N GLN A 200 8.68 -3.57 9.60
CA GLN A 200 9.37 -4.84 9.74
C GLN A 200 10.88 -4.58 9.78
N GLU A 201 11.49 -4.83 10.93
CA GLU A 201 12.95 -4.68 11.12
C GLU A 201 13.74 -5.81 10.44
N HIS A 202 13.14 -7.00 10.34
CA HIS A 202 13.72 -8.16 9.70
C HIS A 202 12.62 -8.99 9.06
N ILE A 203 12.65 -9.11 7.73
CA ILE A 203 11.88 -10.14 7.03
C ILE A 203 12.83 -11.33 6.78
N PRO A 204 12.54 -12.52 7.34
CA PRO A 204 13.32 -13.72 7.08
C PRO A 204 13.49 -13.96 5.58
N GLY A 205 14.70 -14.31 5.16
CA GLY A 205 15.02 -14.48 3.74
C GLY A 205 15.04 -13.16 2.96
N THR A 206 15.35 -12.01 3.58
CA THR A 206 15.58 -10.77 2.83
C THR A 206 16.89 -10.12 3.28
N SER A 207 17.73 -9.70 2.33
CA SER A 207 18.86 -8.79 2.59
C SER A 207 18.47 -7.36 2.20
N GLY A 208 17.74 -6.70 3.09
CA GLY A 208 17.27 -5.33 2.91
C GLY A 208 17.16 -4.65 4.27
N GLY A 209 17.37 -3.33 4.32
CA GLY A 209 17.06 -2.54 5.51
C GLY A 209 15.56 -2.61 5.86
N PRO A 210 15.15 -2.01 6.98
CA PRO A 210 13.77 -2.08 7.46
C PRO A 210 12.79 -1.59 6.40
N MET A 211 11.61 -2.21 6.40
CA MET A 211 10.54 -1.95 5.45
C MET A 211 9.19 -1.91 6.15
N TRP A 212 8.26 -1.14 5.63
CA TRP A 212 6.91 -1.04 6.14
C TRP A 212 5.98 -1.95 5.35
N GLN A 213 5.41 -2.96 5.96
CA GLN A 213 4.49 -3.88 5.31
C GLN A 213 3.07 -3.33 5.28
N LEU A 214 2.36 -3.55 4.18
CA LEU A 214 0.97 -3.13 4.01
C LEU A 214 0.00 -4.31 4.18
N ARG A 215 -1.07 -4.11 4.94
CA ARG A 215 -2.20 -5.04 5.01
C ARG A 215 -3.54 -4.33 4.91
N LEU A 216 -4.52 -4.97 4.29
CA LEU A 216 -5.87 -4.43 4.25
C LEU A 216 -6.54 -4.60 5.62
N LEU A 217 -7.18 -3.54 6.14
CA LEU A 217 -7.90 -3.56 7.42
C LEU A 217 -9.37 -3.90 7.21
N GLY A 218 -9.62 -5.13 6.77
CA GLY A 218 -10.97 -5.66 6.58
C GLY A 218 -11.67 -6.04 7.90
N PRO A 219 -12.94 -6.45 7.85
CA PRO A 219 -13.70 -6.85 9.04
C PRO A 219 -13.05 -7.98 9.86
N ASN A 220 -12.29 -8.85 9.19
CA ASN A 220 -11.62 -10.00 9.80
C ASN A 220 -10.18 -9.69 10.26
N SER A 221 -9.74 -8.45 10.09
CA SER A 221 -8.39 -7.99 10.46
C SER A 221 -8.28 -7.60 11.93
N VAL A 222 -9.39 -7.72 12.67
CA VAL A 222 -9.51 -7.48 14.11
C VAL A 222 -8.84 -8.61 14.88
N ASP A 223 -7.98 -8.25 15.83
CA ASP A 223 -7.41 -9.19 16.78
C ASP A 223 -8.51 -9.79 17.66
N GLN A 224 -8.63 -11.12 17.69
CA GLN A 224 -9.75 -11.80 18.34
C GLN A 224 -9.69 -11.75 19.88
N GLU A 225 -8.52 -11.49 20.45
CA GLU A 225 -8.34 -11.45 21.90
C GLU A 225 -8.59 -10.04 22.46
N THR A 226 -8.14 -9.02 21.73
CA THR A 226 -8.18 -7.61 22.15
C THR A 226 -9.32 -6.81 21.53
N GLY A 227 -9.83 -7.24 20.37
CA GLY A 227 -10.82 -6.50 19.59
C GLY A 227 -10.24 -5.31 18.82
N GLU A 228 -8.91 -5.12 18.84
CA GLU A 228 -8.23 -4.03 18.17
C GLU A 228 -8.07 -4.31 16.67
N VAL A 229 -8.31 -3.29 15.84
CA VAL A 229 -8.14 -3.40 14.38
C VAL A 229 -6.67 -3.31 13.99
N LEU A 230 -5.87 -2.52 14.72
CA LEU A 230 -4.46 -2.27 14.43
C LEU A 230 -3.57 -3.11 15.37
N LYS A 231 -2.48 -3.64 14.82
CA LYS A 231 -1.43 -4.28 15.60
C LYS A 231 -0.59 -3.21 16.31
N GLU A 232 0.09 -3.58 17.39
CA GLU A 232 1.02 -2.67 18.07
C GLU A 232 2.08 -2.12 17.09
N GLY A 233 2.29 -0.81 17.09
CA GLY A 233 3.24 -0.15 16.18
C GLY A 233 2.77 0.01 14.73
N GLU A 234 1.52 -0.32 14.42
CA GLU A 234 0.93 -0.13 13.10
C GLU A 234 0.22 1.22 12.98
N TYR A 235 0.35 1.86 11.81
CA TYR A 235 -0.42 3.06 11.47
C TYR A 235 -1.58 2.71 10.54
N LYS A 236 -2.64 3.51 10.58
CA LYS A 236 -3.74 3.42 9.62
C LYS A 236 -3.53 4.44 8.51
N THR A 237 -3.71 4.05 7.25
CA THR A 237 -3.54 4.94 6.08
C THR A 237 -4.47 4.53 4.94
N PHE A 238 -4.50 5.35 3.88
CA PHE A 238 -4.98 4.98 2.56
C PHE A 238 -3.81 4.89 1.59
N ILE A 239 -3.92 4.02 0.58
CA ILE A 239 -2.93 3.90 -0.48
C ILE A 239 -3.50 4.51 -1.76
N ARG A 240 -3.01 5.70 -2.13
CA ARG A 240 -3.48 6.43 -3.31
C ARG A 240 -2.63 6.10 -4.53
N ILE A 241 -3.25 5.99 -5.69
CA ILE A 241 -2.57 5.95 -7.00
C ILE A 241 -2.18 7.39 -7.37
N ASP A 242 -0.90 7.63 -7.61
CA ASP A 242 -0.37 8.92 -8.04
C ASP A 242 -0.12 8.91 -9.55
N ALA A 243 -1.09 9.47 -10.28
CA ALA A 243 -1.21 9.37 -11.74
C ALA A 243 -0.71 10.59 -12.52
#